data_AF-A0A924JMV6-F1
#
_entry.id   AF-A0A924JMV6-F1
#
_cell.length_a   1.000
_cell.length_b   1.000
_cell.length_c   1.000
_cell.angle_alpha   90.00
_cell.angle_beta   90.00
_cell.angle_gamma   90.00
#
_symmetry.space_group_name_H-M   'P 1'
#
loop_
_entity.id
_entity.type
_entity.pdbx_description
1 polymer ?
#
loop_
_entity_poly.entity_id
_entity_poly.type
_entity_poly.pdbx_seq_one_letter_code
_entity_poly.pdbx_strand_id
1 'polypeptide(L)'
;MSVSETNNLVERNASVTQALVDHHATNLVGDFRRLLTLQQPVANGATTMITLDGCPTAANAQTAMGARHGQGSFAYLLTNVSGNAGHGCSLQATYAAYGRPSAVTITAGTSEQPLEALLFYDHGVQHRTARPPRPLQIFARPTQDLTVYNDAVQQLALSDLPPSACPGHNNIVQVVAHQDDDLLFMNPDLLHSIQQGDCIRTVYLTAGDAGNSNYYWLGRERGAEAAYASLTGLPDEWTNQTVKLGTREFATIVTSTSNPGISLLFLHLPDGGSGGGFGSTGNESISRLISRADASIKTVDGQSSYSYGQLVLALEKIFDAYRPTEVRTQLTYDFGAMYTDHSDHKSAGQLAATAFMAFRTDNPTAKLAYYTGYPIRQLEPNVTGDDLYAKEQAFFAYSGYDPFVCGTASLCASRGDYGDYLSRQYRTDP
;
A
#
# COMPACT_ATOMS: atom_id res chain seq x y z
N MET A 1 37.45 0.02 -4.92
CA MET A 1 36.03 0.31 -5.21
C MET A 1 35.98 1.09 -6.49
N SER A 2 35.15 0.65 -7.44
CA SER A 2 34.91 1.40 -8.68
C SER A 2 34.12 2.69 -8.38
N VAL A 3 34.10 3.66 -9.31
CA VAL A 3 33.31 4.90 -9.16
C VAL A 3 31.81 4.59 -8.99
N SER A 4 31.30 3.53 -9.64
CA SER A 4 29.90 3.10 -9.51
C SER A 4 29.59 2.46 -8.16
N GLU A 5 30.51 1.68 -7.58
CA GLU A 5 30.36 1.14 -6.21
C GLU A 5 30.40 2.24 -5.16
N THR A 6 31.21 3.28 -5.39
CA THR A 6 31.34 4.42 -4.46
C THR A 6 30.08 5.29 -4.46
N ASN A 7 29.50 5.55 -5.64
CA ASN A 7 28.23 6.30 -5.76
C ASN A 7 27.06 5.54 -5.12
N ASN A 8 26.99 4.22 -5.31
CA ASN A 8 25.96 3.36 -4.71
C ASN A 8 26.03 3.39 -3.17
N LEU A 9 27.24 3.38 -2.58
CA LEU A 9 27.39 3.47 -1.13
C LEU A 9 26.95 4.83 -0.56
N VAL A 10 27.20 5.93 -1.28
CA VAL A 10 26.78 7.28 -0.86
C VAL A 10 25.26 7.41 -0.87
N GLU A 11 24.60 6.93 -1.93
CA GLU A 11 23.13 6.93 -2.03
C GLU A 11 22.51 6.07 -0.92
N ARG A 12 23.05 4.86 -0.69
CA ARG A 12 22.61 3.99 0.40
C ARG A 12 22.79 4.62 1.78
N ASN A 13 23.88 5.36 1.99
CA ASN A 13 24.11 6.09 3.25
C ASN A 13 23.09 7.21 3.46
N ALA A 14 22.74 7.92 2.39
CA ALA A 14 21.70 8.94 2.44
C ALA A 14 20.33 8.31 2.80
N SER A 15 19.97 7.18 2.19
CA SER A 15 18.73 6.46 2.49
C SER A 15 18.65 5.98 3.94
N VAL A 16 19.75 5.43 4.48
CA VAL A 16 19.82 5.05 5.90
C VAL A 16 19.64 6.27 6.80
N THR A 17 20.33 7.37 6.50
CA THR A 17 20.28 8.59 7.32
C THR A 17 18.87 9.20 7.33
N GLN A 18 18.23 9.28 6.16
CA GLN A 18 16.87 9.79 6.03
C GLN A 18 15.85 8.93 6.80
N ALA A 19 15.92 7.61 6.64
CA ALA A 19 15.00 6.69 7.33
C ALA A 19 15.12 6.78 8.87
N LEU A 20 16.32 7.05 9.40
CA LEU A 20 16.51 7.24 10.84
C LEU A 20 15.87 8.55 11.35
N VAL A 21 15.89 9.61 10.54
CA VAL A 21 15.22 10.88 10.84
C VAL A 21 13.72 10.70 10.84
N ASP A 22 13.17 10.06 9.79
CA ASP A 22 11.73 9.87 9.61
C ASP A 22 11.09 9.05 10.73
N HIS A 23 11.83 8.06 11.24
CA HIS A 23 11.39 7.20 12.36
C HIS A 23 11.84 7.69 13.74
N HIS A 24 12.48 8.86 13.83
CA HIS A 24 13.01 9.41 15.10
C HIS A 24 13.85 8.39 15.90
N ALA A 25 14.69 7.61 15.21
CA ALA A 25 15.49 6.56 15.82
C ALA A 25 16.71 7.17 16.53
N THR A 26 16.71 7.10 17.87
CA THR A 26 17.79 7.68 18.70
C THR A 26 19.05 6.80 18.74
N ASN A 27 18.92 5.51 18.43
CA ASN A 27 20.00 4.54 18.40
C ASN A 27 19.97 3.71 17.11
N LEU A 28 21.14 3.49 16.51
CA LEU A 28 21.33 2.60 15.36
C LEU A 28 22.25 1.44 15.75
N VAL A 29 21.73 0.22 15.71
CA VAL A 29 22.46 -1.01 15.98
C VAL A 29 22.83 -1.69 14.66
N GLY A 30 24.08 -2.14 14.50
CA GLY A 30 24.48 -2.81 13.25
C GLY A 30 25.90 -3.37 13.25
N ASP A 31 26.25 -4.05 12.15
CA ASP A 31 27.60 -4.57 11.93
C ASP A 31 28.64 -3.44 11.93
N PHE A 32 29.76 -3.69 12.64
CA PHE A 32 30.83 -2.70 12.81
C PHE A 32 31.34 -2.14 11.47
N ARG A 33 31.55 -2.98 10.46
CA ARG A 33 32.07 -2.53 9.16
C ARG A 33 31.08 -1.67 8.42
N ARG A 34 29.78 -1.98 8.50
CA ARG A 34 28.74 -1.14 7.90
C ARG A 34 28.58 0.18 8.64
N LEU A 35 28.58 0.17 9.98
CA LEU A 35 28.45 1.40 10.77
C LEU A 35 29.63 2.36 10.58
N LEU A 36 30.86 1.86 10.38
CA LEU A 36 32.00 2.71 10.03
C LEU A 36 31.76 3.56 8.78
N THR A 37 31.05 3.01 7.78
CA THR A 37 30.74 3.76 6.54
C THR A 37 29.64 4.82 6.73
N LEU A 38 28.89 4.77 7.84
CA LEU A 38 27.80 5.68 8.18
C LEU A 38 28.21 6.75 9.21
N GLN A 39 29.44 6.67 9.73
CA GLN A 39 29.84 7.41 10.91
C GLN A 39 29.77 8.94 10.77
N GLN A 40 30.15 9.47 9.61
CA GLN A 40 30.07 10.91 9.33
C GLN A 40 28.63 11.39 9.06
N PRO A 41 27.85 10.78 8.15
CA PRO A 41 26.49 11.26 7.85
C PRO A 41 25.50 11.09 9.01
N VAL A 42 25.61 10.02 9.81
CA VAL A 42 24.67 9.73 10.91
C VAL A 42 25.03 10.49 12.19
N ALA A 43 26.31 10.72 12.50
CA ALA A 43 26.72 11.46 13.70
C ALA A 43 26.26 12.94 13.69
N ASN A 44 26.04 13.52 12.51
CA ASN A 44 25.49 14.87 12.36
C ASN A 44 23.98 14.95 12.69
N GLY A 45 23.29 13.80 12.82
CA GLY A 45 21.83 13.69 13.03
C GLY A 45 21.38 13.29 14.44
N ALA A 46 22.28 13.32 15.44
CA ALA A 46 21.99 12.94 16.84
C ALA A 46 21.59 11.47 17.11
N THR A 47 21.86 10.54 16.19
CA THR A 47 21.67 9.09 16.41
C THR A 47 22.97 8.45 16.93
N THR A 48 22.89 7.71 18.04
CA THR A 48 24.03 6.98 18.60
C THR A 48 24.21 5.64 17.88
N MET A 49 25.40 5.36 17.36
CA MET A 49 25.70 4.07 16.72
C MET A 49 26.27 3.06 17.70
N ILE A 50 25.72 1.85 17.67
CA ILE A 50 26.07 0.75 18.58
C ILE A 50 26.45 -0.48 17.75
N THR A 51 27.65 -0.99 17.97
CA THR A 51 28.19 -2.11 17.21
C THR A 51 27.77 -3.45 17.80
N LEU A 52 27.61 -4.46 16.96
CA LEU A 52 27.35 -5.83 17.38
C LEU A 52 28.62 -6.50 17.93
N ASP A 53 28.52 -7.21 19.06
CA ASP A 53 29.58 -8.12 19.58
C ASP A 53 29.33 -9.58 19.19
N GLY A 54 28.12 -9.89 18.76
CA GLY A 54 27.70 -11.17 18.24
C GLY A 54 26.34 -11.05 17.59
N CYS A 55 25.92 -12.07 16.84
CA CYS A 55 24.59 -12.07 16.28
C CYS A 55 23.55 -12.66 17.25
N PRO A 56 22.42 -11.99 17.54
CA PRO A 56 22.05 -10.60 17.20
C PRO A 56 22.43 -9.60 18.30
N THR A 57 23.23 -10.00 19.30
CA THR A 57 23.52 -9.23 20.52
C THR A 57 24.53 -8.10 20.32
N ALA A 58 24.09 -6.87 20.60
CA ALA A 58 24.94 -5.69 20.63
C ALA A 58 25.96 -5.72 21.78
N ALA A 59 27.11 -5.06 21.57
CA ALA A 59 28.26 -5.05 22.47
C ALA A 59 28.02 -4.61 23.91
N ASN A 60 26.88 -3.96 24.15
CA ASN A 60 26.40 -3.61 25.47
C ASN A 60 24.87 -3.51 25.44
N ALA A 61 24.20 -4.54 24.90
CA ALA A 61 22.75 -4.52 24.62
C ALA A 61 21.86 -4.21 25.85
N GLN A 62 22.33 -4.43 27.08
CA GLN A 62 21.59 -4.05 28.29
C GLN A 62 21.92 -2.62 28.79
N THR A 63 23.10 -2.10 28.46
CA THR A 63 23.61 -0.82 28.99
C THR A 63 23.38 0.33 28.01
N ALA A 64 23.35 0.06 26.70
CA ALA A 64 23.15 1.06 25.64
C ALA A 64 21.67 1.27 25.27
N MET A 65 20.78 0.28 25.50
CA MET A 65 19.35 0.37 25.17
C MET A 65 18.45 0.79 26.34
N GLY A 66 19.04 1.38 27.40
CA GLY A 66 18.32 1.84 28.58
C GLY A 66 18.01 0.70 29.55
N ALA A 67 18.72 0.67 30.66
CA ALA A 67 18.36 -0.12 31.82
C ALA A 67 17.00 0.35 32.38
N ARG A 68 15.89 -0.23 31.88
CA ARG A 68 14.56 -0.44 32.48
C ARG A 68 13.51 -0.47 31.37
N HIS A 69 12.85 -1.62 31.19
CA HIS A 69 11.48 -1.74 30.67
C HIS A 69 11.06 -0.79 29.52
N GLY A 70 11.44 -1.10 28.27
CA GLY A 70 10.65 -0.68 27.09
C GLY A 70 10.53 0.81 26.81
N GLN A 71 11.54 1.63 27.12
CA GLN A 71 11.54 3.05 26.75
C GLN A 71 12.82 3.43 26.01
N GLY A 72 12.74 3.45 24.68
CA GLY A 72 13.78 3.93 23.78
C GLY A 72 13.58 3.39 22.35
N SER A 73 13.38 4.28 21.37
CA SER A 73 13.32 3.92 19.95
C SER A 73 14.72 3.54 19.46
N PHE A 74 14.82 2.42 18.74
CA PHE A 74 16.06 2.06 18.07
C PHE A 74 15.79 1.43 16.70
N ALA A 75 16.78 1.53 15.81
CA ALA A 75 16.78 0.86 14.53
C ALA A 75 17.89 -0.19 14.50
N TYR A 76 17.61 -1.35 13.89
CA TYR A 76 18.58 -2.41 13.64
C TYR A 76 18.89 -2.49 12.14
N LEU A 77 20.14 -2.25 11.76
CA LEU A 77 20.62 -2.33 10.38
C LEU A 77 21.07 -3.77 10.07
N LEU A 78 20.22 -4.48 9.33
CA LEU A 78 20.45 -5.83 8.86
C LEU A 78 21.08 -5.80 7.46
N THR A 79 22.36 -6.17 7.36
CA THR A 79 23.06 -6.33 6.08
C THR A 79 23.07 -7.78 5.63
N ASN A 80 22.95 -8.02 4.32
CA ASN A 80 23.06 -9.31 3.66
C ASN A 80 21.92 -10.29 3.99
N VAL A 81 20.68 -9.85 3.75
CA VAL A 81 19.45 -10.57 4.11
C VAL A 81 19.26 -11.87 3.31
N SER A 82 19.93 -12.02 2.14
CA SER A 82 19.73 -13.14 1.21
C SER A 82 20.82 -14.23 1.17
N GLY A 83 21.93 -14.16 1.91
CA GLY A 83 22.91 -15.27 1.89
C GLY A 83 24.16 -15.17 2.78
N ASN A 84 24.50 -16.27 3.46
CA ASN A 84 25.65 -16.44 4.36
C ASN A 84 27.00 -15.91 3.82
N ALA A 85 27.52 -14.84 4.42
CA ALA A 85 28.97 -14.57 4.49
C ALA A 85 29.30 -13.62 5.66
N GLY A 86 30.14 -14.09 6.58
CA GLY A 86 30.89 -13.25 7.52
C GLY A 86 30.45 -13.28 8.98
N HIS A 87 29.36 -12.58 9.32
CA HIS A 87 28.89 -12.38 10.70
C HIS A 87 27.34 -12.32 10.77
N GLY A 88 26.69 -13.21 10.01
CA GLY A 88 25.28 -13.16 9.64
C GLY A 88 24.28 -13.13 10.79
N CYS A 89 23.36 -12.17 10.69
CA CYS A 89 22.08 -12.23 11.36
C CYS A 89 20.98 -12.49 10.37
N SER A 90 20.14 -13.48 10.67
CA SER A 90 18.88 -13.64 9.98
C SER A 90 17.84 -12.72 10.63
N LEU A 91 16.87 -12.29 9.83
CA LEU A 91 15.70 -11.56 10.32
C LEU A 91 15.03 -12.31 11.49
N GLN A 92 14.99 -13.65 11.41
CA GLN A 92 14.44 -14.51 12.46
C GLN A 92 15.22 -14.45 13.78
N ALA A 93 16.55 -14.38 13.73
CA ALA A 93 17.38 -14.22 14.94
C ALA A 93 17.12 -12.85 15.59
N THR A 94 16.99 -11.80 14.79
CA THR A 94 16.66 -10.45 15.26
C THR A 94 15.28 -10.41 15.90
N TYR A 95 14.29 -11.08 15.32
CA TYR A 95 12.93 -11.19 15.90
C TYR A 95 12.92 -11.97 17.21
N ALA A 96 13.70 -13.04 17.32
CA ALA A 96 13.81 -13.80 18.55
C ALA A 96 14.41 -12.96 19.69
N ALA A 97 15.37 -12.09 19.38
CA ALA A 97 16.05 -11.26 20.37
C ALA A 97 15.29 -9.98 20.74
N TYR A 98 14.61 -9.36 19.79
CA TYR A 98 14.03 -8.02 19.98
C TYR A 98 12.51 -7.95 19.80
N GLY A 99 11.88 -9.05 19.37
CA GLY A 99 10.47 -9.05 18.97
C GLY A 99 10.29 -8.57 17.52
N ARG A 100 9.02 -8.40 17.11
CA ARG A 100 8.70 -7.88 15.78
C ARG A 100 8.93 -6.36 15.75
N PRO A 101 9.56 -5.83 14.68
CA PRO A 101 9.72 -4.39 14.50
C PRO A 101 8.37 -3.72 14.21
N SER A 102 8.26 -2.43 14.52
CA SER A 102 7.14 -1.57 14.14
C SER A 102 7.16 -1.23 12.65
N ALA A 103 8.35 -1.14 12.04
CA ALA A 103 8.51 -0.91 10.61
C ALA A 103 9.78 -1.57 10.06
N VAL A 104 9.82 -1.81 8.74
CA VAL A 104 10.98 -2.34 8.02
C VAL A 104 11.21 -1.52 6.75
N THR A 105 12.43 -1.02 6.58
CA THR A 105 12.83 -0.21 5.41
C THR A 105 13.98 -0.87 4.68
N ILE A 106 13.83 -1.13 3.38
CA ILE A 106 14.89 -1.76 2.57
C ILE A 106 15.82 -0.67 2.05
N THR A 107 17.04 -0.61 2.58
CA THR A 107 18.02 0.41 2.20
C THR A 107 18.97 -0.07 1.09
N ALA A 108 18.91 -1.35 0.72
CA ALA A 108 19.57 -1.88 -0.47
C ALA A 108 18.94 -3.20 -0.95
N GLY A 109 18.98 -3.43 -2.28
CA GLY A 109 18.33 -4.58 -2.91
C GLY A 109 16.88 -4.30 -3.26
N THR A 110 16.10 -5.36 -3.46
CA THR A 110 14.65 -5.29 -3.72
C THR A 110 13.87 -5.93 -2.58
N SER A 111 12.55 -5.79 -2.57
CA SER A 111 11.67 -6.55 -1.65
C SER A 111 11.82 -8.07 -1.81
N GLU A 112 12.09 -8.54 -3.02
CA GLU A 112 12.29 -9.96 -3.34
C GLU A 112 13.68 -10.48 -2.96
N GLN A 113 14.70 -9.62 -3.05
CA GLN A 113 16.08 -9.93 -2.68
C GLN A 113 16.67 -8.77 -1.86
N PRO A 114 16.23 -8.63 -0.60
CA PRO A 114 16.75 -7.57 0.24
C PRO A 114 18.24 -7.83 0.47
N LEU A 115 19.04 -6.80 0.22
CA LEU A 115 20.48 -6.83 0.48
C LEU A 115 20.79 -6.07 1.78
N GLU A 116 19.94 -5.13 2.18
CA GLU A 116 20.04 -4.39 3.44
C GLU A 116 18.67 -3.88 3.87
N ALA A 117 18.36 -3.99 5.16
CA ALA A 117 17.14 -3.46 5.74
C ALA A 117 17.37 -2.82 7.11
N LEU A 118 16.62 -1.77 7.42
CA LEU A 118 16.46 -1.19 8.75
C LEU A 118 15.18 -1.75 9.38
N LEU A 119 15.30 -2.26 10.60
CA LEU A 119 14.16 -2.71 11.41
C LEU A 119 13.95 -1.71 12.53
N PHE A 120 12.80 -1.06 12.59
CA PHE A 120 12.48 -0.05 13.59
C PHE A 120 11.75 -0.64 14.78
N TYR A 121 12.13 -0.21 15.97
CA TYR A 121 11.54 -0.61 17.24
C TYR A 121 11.19 0.66 18.02
N ASP A 122 10.15 1.34 17.57
CA ASP A 122 9.79 2.69 18.09
C ASP A 122 9.41 2.67 19.58
N HIS A 123 8.98 1.50 20.06
CA HIS A 123 8.64 1.23 21.45
C HIS A 123 9.62 0.29 22.16
N GLY A 124 10.82 0.11 21.60
CA GLY A 124 11.84 -0.81 22.11
C GLY A 124 11.48 -2.29 21.96
N VAL A 125 12.13 -3.14 22.75
CA VAL A 125 12.02 -4.60 22.66
C VAL A 125 10.66 -5.10 23.16
N GLN A 126 9.90 -5.80 22.32
CA GLN A 126 8.61 -6.39 22.68
C GLN A 126 8.66 -7.92 22.71
N HIS A 127 8.90 -8.49 23.88
CA HIS A 127 8.66 -9.92 24.12
C HIS A 127 7.19 -10.13 24.51
N ARG A 128 6.27 -10.29 23.55
CA ARG A 128 4.98 -10.90 23.87
C ARG A 128 5.25 -12.35 24.28
N THR A 129 4.78 -12.77 25.45
CA THR A 129 4.86 -14.15 25.95
C THR A 129 4.03 -15.08 25.05
N ALA A 130 4.59 -15.47 23.91
CA ALA A 130 4.04 -16.51 23.07
C ALA A 130 4.45 -17.87 23.65
N ARG A 131 3.45 -18.68 24.01
CA ARG A 131 3.62 -20.07 24.44
C ARG A 131 4.45 -20.84 23.39
N PRO A 132 5.48 -21.61 23.78
CA PRO A 132 6.37 -22.24 22.81
C PRO A 132 5.61 -23.30 21.98
N PRO A 133 5.78 -23.35 20.66
CA PRO A 133 5.27 -24.44 19.85
C PRO A 133 6.00 -25.74 20.18
N ARG A 134 5.28 -26.86 20.17
CA ARG A 134 5.84 -28.20 20.37
C ARG A 134 6.88 -28.52 19.29
N PRO A 135 7.99 -29.22 19.60
CA PRO A 135 9.01 -29.52 18.62
C PRO A 135 8.56 -30.65 17.69
N LEU A 136 8.50 -30.36 16.38
CA LEU A 136 8.54 -31.38 15.34
C LEU A 136 9.99 -31.86 15.19
N GLN A 137 10.24 -33.12 15.55
CA GLN A 137 11.51 -33.77 15.24
C GLN A 137 11.50 -34.22 13.78
N ILE A 138 12.42 -33.70 12.97
CA ILE A 138 12.75 -34.31 11.68
C ILE A 138 14.26 -34.54 11.65
N PHE A 139 14.61 -35.81 11.51
CA PHE A 139 15.97 -36.31 11.32
C PHE A 139 16.55 -35.78 10.00
N ALA A 140 17.82 -35.42 10.04
CA ALA A 140 18.62 -35.00 8.91
C ALA A 140 18.81 -36.12 7.86
N ARG A 141 18.75 -35.77 6.57
CA ARG A 141 19.84 -35.95 5.58
C ARG A 141 19.51 -35.28 4.22
N PRO A 142 20.54 -34.94 3.43
CA PRO A 142 20.45 -33.97 2.34
C PRO A 142 20.25 -34.61 0.97
N THR A 143 19.52 -33.93 0.09
CA THR A 143 19.81 -33.61 -1.33
C THR A 143 18.50 -33.40 -2.09
N GLN A 144 18.50 -32.41 -3.00
CA GLN A 144 17.48 -32.11 -4.01
C GLN A 144 16.16 -31.51 -3.49
N ASP A 145 15.98 -30.20 -3.64
CA ASP A 145 15.31 -29.60 -4.80
C ASP A 145 15.01 -28.11 -4.47
N LEU A 146 15.23 -27.20 -5.42
CA LEU A 146 15.06 -25.75 -5.25
C LEU A 146 13.58 -25.34 -5.41
N THR A 147 12.66 -26.07 -4.80
CA THR A 147 11.20 -25.92 -4.97
C THR A 147 10.43 -25.56 -3.69
N VAL A 148 11.11 -25.23 -2.59
CA VAL A 148 10.45 -24.82 -1.33
C VAL A 148 10.90 -23.43 -0.88
N TYR A 149 10.43 -22.40 -1.58
CA TYR A 149 10.24 -21.05 -1.02
C TYR A 149 8.89 -20.52 -1.51
N ASN A 150 7.83 -21.24 -1.12
CA ASN A 150 6.46 -20.77 -1.13
C ASN A 150 5.84 -21.38 0.11
N ASP A 151 5.77 -20.60 1.21
CA ASP A 151 4.77 -20.72 2.28
C ASP A 151 5.28 -20.03 3.55
N ALA A 152 4.94 -18.73 3.69
CA ALA A 152 4.58 -18.09 4.97
C ALA A 152 3.97 -16.68 4.80
N VAL A 153 3.41 -16.33 3.64
CA VAL A 153 2.24 -15.43 3.61
C VAL A 153 1.05 -16.37 3.50
N GLN A 154 0.17 -16.37 4.50
CA GLN A 154 -1.01 -17.21 4.48
C GLN A 154 -1.94 -16.63 3.39
N GLN A 155 -1.80 -17.12 2.17
CA GLN A 155 -2.61 -16.70 1.02
C GLN A 155 -4.01 -17.28 1.23
N LEU A 156 -4.97 -16.40 1.47
CA LEU A 156 -6.37 -16.80 1.63
C LEU A 156 -7.00 -16.93 0.24
N ALA A 157 -7.85 -17.94 0.05
CA ALA A 157 -8.76 -17.89 -1.08
C ALA A 157 -9.74 -16.74 -0.88
N LEU A 158 -10.21 -16.14 -1.96
CA LEU A 158 -11.19 -15.05 -1.88
C LEU A 158 -12.48 -15.48 -1.15
N SER A 159 -12.82 -16.77 -1.21
CA SER A 159 -13.93 -17.39 -0.47
C SER A 159 -13.68 -17.54 1.03
N ASP A 160 -12.42 -17.47 1.46
CA ASP A 160 -12.00 -17.56 2.86
C ASP A 160 -11.89 -16.18 3.51
N LEU A 161 -12.08 -15.11 2.72
CA LEU A 161 -12.35 -13.80 3.28
C LEU A 161 -13.66 -13.87 4.07
N PRO A 162 -13.70 -13.28 5.27
CA PRO A 162 -14.95 -13.24 6.04
C PRO A 162 -16.05 -12.65 5.14
N PRO A 163 -17.21 -13.32 5.00
CA PRO A 163 -18.33 -12.73 4.28
C PRO A 163 -18.72 -11.47 5.01
N SER A 164 -18.44 -10.32 4.41
CA SER A 164 -18.76 -9.01 4.96
C SER A 164 -20.20 -8.67 4.64
N ALA A 165 -21.14 -9.57 4.94
CA ALA A 165 -22.53 -9.21 4.87
C ALA A 165 -22.74 -8.13 5.93
N CYS A 166 -23.15 -6.93 5.50
CA CYS A 166 -23.77 -5.95 6.39
C CYS A 166 -25.28 -6.22 6.38
N PRO A 167 -25.85 -7.01 7.32
CA PRO A 167 -27.25 -7.42 7.24
C PRO A 167 -28.16 -6.19 7.38
N GLY A 168 -29.05 -5.99 6.41
CA GLY A 168 -29.95 -4.83 6.40
C GLY A 168 -29.36 -3.56 5.78
N HIS A 169 -28.13 -3.59 5.27
CA HIS A 169 -27.45 -2.48 4.61
C HIS A 169 -26.96 -2.86 3.21
N ASN A 170 -26.49 -1.89 2.43
CA ASN A 170 -25.94 -2.14 1.11
C ASN A 170 -24.53 -2.73 1.21
N ASN A 171 -24.14 -3.47 0.17
CA ASN A 171 -22.76 -3.86 -0.06
C ASN A 171 -22.28 -3.09 -1.29
N ILE A 172 -21.31 -2.20 -1.09
CA ILE A 172 -20.81 -1.31 -2.14
C ILE A 172 -19.38 -1.73 -2.46
N VAL A 173 -19.13 -2.00 -3.75
CA VAL A 173 -17.77 -2.14 -4.26
C VAL A 173 -17.43 -0.93 -5.12
N GLN A 174 -16.37 -0.21 -4.77
CA GLN A 174 -15.85 0.91 -5.54
C GLN A 174 -14.62 0.41 -6.30
N VAL A 175 -14.57 0.59 -7.62
CA VAL A 175 -13.39 0.26 -8.43
C VAL A 175 -12.83 1.55 -8.99
N VAL A 176 -11.65 1.92 -8.50
CA VAL A 176 -10.96 3.16 -8.83
C VAL A 176 -9.54 2.93 -9.34
N ALA A 177 -9.02 3.89 -10.10
CA ALA A 177 -7.66 3.83 -10.62
C ALA A 177 -6.61 4.02 -9.52
N HIS A 178 -6.77 5.03 -8.67
CA HIS A 178 -5.77 5.55 -7.74
C HIS A 178 -6.30 5.79 -6.33
N GLN A 179 -5.39 5.81 -5.36
CA GLN A 179 -5.62 5.81 -3.91
C GLN A 179 -6.41 7.02 -3.36
N ASP A 180 -6.53 8.09 -4.14
CA ASP A 180 -7.23 9.33 -3.81
C ASP A 180 -8.56 9.51 -4.56
N ASP A 181 -8.83 8.70 -5.58
CA ASP A 181 -9.96 8.91 -6.50
C ASP A 181 -11.32 8.82 -5.83
N ASP A 182 -11.50 7.87 -4.91
CA ASP A 182 -12.76 7.71 -4.19
C ASP A 182 -12.99 8.87 -3.20
N LEU A 183 -11.91 9.39 -2.61
CA LEU A 183 -11.94 10.57 -1.75
C LEU A 183 -12.31 11.84 -2.54
N LEU A 184 -11.76 11.97 -3.75
CA LEU A 184 -11.93 13.16 -4.59
C LEU A 184 -13.25 13.16 -5.35
N PHE A 185 -13.63 12.03 -5.96
CA PHE A 185 -14.73 11.98 -6.94
C PHE A 185 -15.96 11.23 -6.41
N MET A 186 -15.82 10.31 -5.46
CA MET A 186 -16.93 9.53 -4.89
C MET A 186 -17.40 10.00 -3.50
N ASN A 187 -16.78 11.02 -2.91
CA ASN A 187 -17.21 11.67 -1.68
C ASN A 187 -18.02 12.97 -2.01
N PRO A 188 -19.20 13.26 -1.40
CA PRO A 188 -19.76 12.71 -0.15
C PRO A 188 -20.54 11.39 -0.21
N ASP A 189 -20.91 10.84 -1.38
CA ASP A 189 -21.61 9.54 -1.45
C ASP A 189 -20.90 8.39 -0.67
N LEU A 190 -19.56 8.38 -0.65
CA LEU A 190 -18.77 7.49 0.20
C LEU A 190 -19.03 7.71 1.69
N LEU A 191 -18.91 8.96 2.17
CA LEU A 191 -19.18 9.34 3.57
C LEU A 191 -20.59 8.95 3.98
N HIS A 192 -21.59 9.26 3.15
CA HIS A 192 -22.99 8.97 3.45
C HIS A 192 -23.26 7.48 3.56
N SER A 193 -22.68 6.66 2.68
CA SER A 193 -22.80 5.19 2.78
C SER A 193 -22.13 4.64 4.04
N ILE A 194 -20.96 5.16 4.44
CA ILE A 194 -20.31 4.80 5.71
C ILE A 194 -21.23 5.15 6.90
N GLN A 195 -21.80 6.35 6.92
CA GLN A 195 -22.71 6.80 7.99
C GLN A 195 -24.01 5.99 8.06
N GLN A 196 -24.48 5.47 6.92
CA GLN A 196 -25.65 4.59 6.83
C GLN A 196 -25.37 3.15 7.28
N GLY A 197 -24.10 2.81 7.54
CA GLY A 197 -23.69 1.45 7.94
C GLY A 197 -23.51 0.49 6.77
N ASP A 198 -23.41 1.00 5.54
CA ASP A 198 -23.12 0.18 4.37
C ASP A 198 -21.71 -0.43 4.44
N CYS A 199 -21.58 -1.64 3.92
CA CYS A 199 -20.27 -2.27 3.74
C CYS A 199 -19.57 -1.67 2.52
N ILE A 200 -18.34 -1.18 2.69
CA ILE A 200 -17.55 -0.54 1.62
C ILE A 200 -16.32 -1.39 1.28
N ARG A 201 -16.13 -1.70 0.01
CA ARG A 201 -14.94 -2.35 -0.53
C ARG A 201 -14.36 -1.51 -1.65
N THR A 202 -13.21 -0.89 -1.42
CA THR A 202 -12.58 -0.05 -2.45
C THR A 202 -11.41 -0.77 -3.06
N VAL A 203 -11.49 -1.02 -4.36
CA VAL A 203 -10.47 -1.67 -5.19
C VAL A 203 -9.71 -0.59 -5.94
N TYR A 204 -8.43 -0.46 -5.62
CA TYR A 204 -7.47 0.38 -6.33
C TYR A 204 -6.76 -0.47 -7.38
N LEU A 205 -6.99 -0.16 -8.66
CA LEU A 205 -6.39 -0.92 -9.75
C LEU A 205 -4.89 -0.71 -9.84
N THR A 206 -4.42 0.52 -9.67
CA THR A 206 -3.00 0.85 -9.78
C THR A 206 -2.36 1.11 -8.42
N ALA A 207 -1.04 1.06 -8.36
CA ALA A 207 -0.25 1.61 -7.26
C ALA A 207 -0.23 3.15 -7.27
N GLY A 208 -0.64 3.77 -8.39
CA GLY A 208 -0.50 5.21 -8.65
C GLY A 208 0.90 5.71 -8.34
N ASP A 209 1.89 4.92 -8.75
CA ASP A 209 3.30 5.15 -8.50
C ASP A 209 3.83 6.33 -9.32
N ALA A 210 3.16 6.71 -10.40
CA ALA A 210 3.60 7.74 -11.34
C ALA A 210 5.07 7.55 -11.79
N GLY A 211 5.52 6.28 -11.87
CA GLY A 211 6.90 5.90 -12.17
C GLY A 211 7.90 6.03 -11.02
N ASN A 212 7.47 6.39 -9.81
CA ASN A 212 8.29 6.55 -8.61
C ASN A 212 8.51 5.21 -7.89
N SER A 213 9.36 5.25 -6.86
CA SER A 213 9.71 4.08 -6.05
C SER A 213 8.55 3.54 -5.21
N ASN A 214 8.75 2.36 -4.63
CA ASN A 214 7.80 1.73 -3.71
C ASN A 214 7.45 2.54 -2.47
N TYR A 215 8.37 3.37 -1.98
CA TYR A 215 8.08 4.29 -0.88
C TYR A 215 6.92 5.22 -1.18
N TYR A 216 6.83 5.69 -2.42
CA TYR A 216 5.79 6.63 -2.81
C TYR A 216 4.43 5.94 -2.83
N TRP A 217 4.29 4.84 -3.58
CA TRP A 217 2.98 4.18 -3.69
C TRP A 217 2.52 3.53 -2.37
N LEU A 218 3.42 2.99 -1.55
CA LEU A 218 3.07 2.53 -0.20
C LEU A 218 2.60 3.67 0.71
N GLY A 219 3.17 4.87 0.55
CA GLY A 219 2.69 6.08 1.21
C GLY A 219 1.25 6.40 0.83
N ARG A 220 0.91 6.31 -0.47
CA ARG A 220 -0.47 6.54 -0.94
C ARG A 220 -1.47 5.52 -0.38
N GLU A 221 -1.08 4.24 -0.26
CA GLU A 221 -1.91 3.22 0.39
C GLU A 221 -2.17 3.56 1.87
N ARG A 222 -1.12 3.97 2.59
CA ARG A 222 -1.26 4.43 3.98
C ARG A 222 -2.10 5.70 4.10
N GLY A 223 -2.02 6.59 3.11
CA GLY A 223 -2.87 7.77 3.01
C GLY A 223 -4.34 7.40 2.87
N ALA A 224 -4.66 6.40 2.04
CA ALA A 224 -6.03 5.91 1.89
C ALA A 224 -6.56 5.32 3.21
N GLU A 225 -5.75 4.52 3.91
CA GLU A 225 -6.07 4.01 5.25
C GLU A 225 -6.39 5.15 6.24
N ALA A 226 -5.54 6.18 6.30
CA ALA A 226 -5.73 7.33 7.19
C ALA A 226 -7.00 8.14 6.83
N ALA A 227 -7.31 8.29 5.54
CA ALA A 227 -8.53 8.95 5.09
C ALA A 227 -9.79 8.19 5.52
N TYR A 228 -9.80 6.87 5.39
CA TYR A 228 -10.93 6.05 5.85
C TYR A 228 -11.08 6.07 7.38
N ALA A 229 -9.98 6.11 8.13
CA ALA A 229 -10.02 6.34 9.57
C ALA A 229 -10.65 7.71 9.89
N SER A 230 -10.31 8.76 9.14
CA SER A 230 -10.93 10.08 9.27
C SER A 230 -12.43 10.07 8.93
N LEU A 231 -12.85 9.38 7.86
CA LEU A 231 -14.27 9.29 7.45
C LEU A 231 -15.13 8.56 8.48
N THR A 232 -14.57 7.54 9.10
CA THR A 232 -15.28 6.69 10.08
C THR A 232 -15.20 7.24 11.51
N GLY A 233 -14.22 8.08 11.81
CA GLY A 233 -13.88 8.49 13.18
C GLY A 233 -13.34 7.35 14.04
N LEU A 234 -12.91 6.24 13.42
CA LEU A 234 -12.37 5.06 14.10
C LEU A 234 -10.83 5.09 14.13
N PRO A 235 -10.19 4.30 15.01
CA PRO A 235 -8.74 4.16 15.02
C PRO A 235 -8.18 3.72 13.67
N ASP A 236 -7.03 4.29 13.31
CA ASP A 236 -6.30 4.00 12.08
C ASP A 236 -5.48 2.69 12.21
N GLU A 237 -6.21 1.59 12.39
CA GLU A 237 -5.69 0.25 12.66
C GLU A 237 -6.27 -0.77 11.66
N TRP A 238 -5.39 -1.36 10.87
CA TRP A 238 -5.75 -2.23 9.74
C TRP A 238 -5.09 -3.61 9.84
N THR A 239 -5.80 -4.64 9.38
CA THR A 239 -5.25 -5.99 9.19
C THR A 239 -4.98 -6.23 7.72
N ASN A 240 -3.73 -6.52 7.39
CA ASN A 240 -3.28 -6.80 6.03
C ASN A 240 -3.29 -8.31 5.72
N GLN A 241 -3.81 -8.67 4.54
CA GLN A 241 -3.83 -10.02 4.01
C GLN A 241 -3.57 -10.01 2.51
N THR A 242 -2.87 -11.04 2.00
CA THR A 242 -2.78 -11.28 0.56
C THR A 242 -3.80 -12.31 0.15
N VAL A 243 -4.60 -12.00 -0.87
CA VAL A 243 -5.61 -12.91 -1.41
C VAL A 243 -5.29 -13.36 -2.81
N LYS A 244 -5.70 -14.58 -3.13
CA LYS A 244 -5.53 -15.16 -4.46
C LYS A 244 -6.76 -14.91 -5.33
N LEU A 245 -6.57 -14.18 -6.42
CA LEU A 245 -7.58 -13.88 -7.45
C LEU A 245 -7.50 -14.83 -8.65
N GLY A 246 -6.37 -15.49 -8.85
CA GLY A 246 -6.17 -16.47 -9.91
C GLY A 246 -4.92 -17.31 -9.67
N THR A 247 -4.33 -17.88 -10.71
CA THR A 247 -3.13 -18.72 -10.55
C THR A 247 -1.90 -17.87 -10.19
N ARG A 248 -1.79 -16.68 -10.79
CA ARG A 248 -0.67 -15.73 -10.64
C ARG A 248 -1.18 -14.30 -10.40
N GLU A 249 -2.39 -14.18 -9.90
CA GLU A 249 -3.09 -12.93 -9.69
C GLU A 249 -3.43 -12.83 -8.22
N PHE A 250 -2.93 -11.79 -7.56
CA PHE A 250 -3.07 -11.54 -6.14
C PHE A 250 -3.47 -10.10 -5.88
N ALA A 251 -4.12 -9.87 -4.75
CA ALA A 251 -4.37 -8.54 -4.23
C ALA A 251 -3.96 -8.46 -2.77
N THR A 252 -3.49 -7.28 -2.35
CA THR A 252 -3.38 -6.94 -0.94
C THR A 252 -4.73 -6.42 -0.48
N ILE A 253 -5.23 -6.92 0.65
CA ILE A 253 -6.43 -6.42 1.29
C ILE A 253 -6.05 -5.91 2.68
N VAL A 254 -6.42 -4.67 2.97
CA VAL A 254 -6.38 -4.13 4.32
C VAL A 254 -7.81 -3.93 4.82
N THR A 255 -8.12 -4.49 5.98
CA THR A 255 -9.45 -4.42 6.59
C THR A 255 -9.39 -3.70 7.91
N SER A 256 -10.31 -2.76 8.13
CA SER A 256 -10.36 -2.02 9.39
C SER A 256 -10.63 -2.99 10.54
N THR A 257 -9.78 -2.94 11.56
CA THR A 257 -9.91 -3.79 12.76
C THR A 257 -11.15 -3.45 13.57
N SER A 258 -11.54 -2.17 13.57
CA SER A 258 -12.67 -1.64 14.33
C SER A 258 -13.98 -1.70 13.54
N ASN A 259 -13.92 -1.76 12.20
CA ASN A 259 -15.08 -1.96 11.34
C ASN A 259 -14.74 -2.90 10.17
N PRO A 260 -14.89 -4.22 10.34
CA PRO A 260 -14.65 -5.19 9.27
C PRO A 260 -15.58 -5.03 8.05
N GLY A 261 -16.62 -4.19 8.14
CA GLY A 261 -17.44 -3.75 7.02
C GLY A 261 -16.71 -2.80 6.06
N ILE A 262 -15.46 -2.43 6.32
CA ILE A 262 -14.64 -1.56 5.46
C ILE A 262 -13.32 -2.25 5.12
N SER A 263 -13.03 -2.40 3.83
CA SER A 263 -11.74 -2.91 3.34
C SER A 263 -11.27 -2.17 2.09
N LEU A 264 -9.96 -2.01 1.97
CA LEU A 264 -9.27 -1.49 0.80
C LEU A 264 -8.49 -2.63 0.14
N LEU A 265 -8.58 -2.75 -1.18
CA LEU A 265 -7.94 -3.78 -1.99
C LEU A 265 -6.99 -3.11 -2.97
N PHE A 266 -5.73 -3.51 -2.97
CA PHE A 266 -4.69 -2.97 -3.84
C PHE A 266 -4.23 -4.05 -4.83
N LEU A 267 -4.41 -3.78 -6.13
CA LEU A 267 -3.93 -4.67 -7.20
C LEU A 267 -2.51 -4.33 -7.66
N HIS A 268 -1.98 -3.15 -7.30
CA HIS A 268 -0.61 -2.70 -7.61
C HIS A 268 -0.24 -2.68 -9.11
N LEU A 269 -1.19 -2.50 -10.03
CA LEU A 269 -0.84 -2.28 -11.44
C LEU A 269 -0.06 -0.95 -11.60
N PRO A 270 0.84 -0.81 -12.57
CA PRO A 270 1.56 0.43 -12.78
C PRO A 270 0.63 1.55 -13.25
N ASP A 271 0.92 2.76 -12.82
CA ASP A 271 0.28 3.97 -13.32
C ASP A 271 0.54 4.14 -14.82
N GLY A 272 -0.52 4.41 -15.58
CA GLY A 272 -0.51 4.58 -17.01
C GLY A 272 -0.11 5.97 -17.50
N GLY A 273 -0.06 6.98 -16.63
CA GLY A 273 0.13 8.39 -16.98
C GLY A 273 -0.87 8.83 -18.04
N SER A 274 -0.40 9.29 -19.20
CA SER A 274 -1.26 9.62 -20.35
C SER A 274 -1.69 8.39 -21.18
N GLY A 275 -1.65 7.19 -20.60
CA GLY A 275 -1.91 5.90 -21.24
C GLY A 275 -0.67 5.15 -21.73
N GLY A 276 0.50 5.78 -21.69
CA GLY A 276 1.77 5.20 -22.14
C GLY A 276 2.50 4.34 -21.11
N GLY A 277 2.19 4.50 -19.83
CA GLY A 277 3.00 4.03 -18.71
C GLY A 277 4.28 4.87 -18.52
N PHE A 278 5.11 4.47 -17.57
CA PHE A 278 6.40 5.10 -17.28
C PHE A 278 7.57 4.19 -17.64
N GLY A 279 8.73 4.77 -17.93
CA GLY A 279 9.93 4.00 -18.29
C GLY A 279 10.39 3.05 -17.17
N SER A 280 10.24 3.45 -15.92
CA SER A 280 10.57 2.65 -14.73
C SER A 280 9.67 1.41 -14.56
N THR A 281 8.45 1.45 -15.09
CA THR A 281 7.48 0.35 -15.07
C THR A 281 7.36 -0.36 -16.43
N GLY A 282 8.37 -0.21 -17.30
CA GLY A 282 8.41 -0.88 -18.60
C GLY A 282 7.44 -0.32 -19.64
N ASN A 283 6.86 0.86 -19.41
CA ASN A 283 5.80 1.46 -20.22
C ASN A 283 4.57 0.54 -20.34
N GLU A 284 4.28 -0.21 -19.28
CA GLU A 284 3.04 -0.96 -19.14
C GLU A 284 1.94 -0.04 -18.59
N SER A 285 0.69 -0.25 -19.02
CA SER A 285 -0.46 0.54 -18.58
C SER A 285 -1.75 -0.23 -18.84
N ILE A 286 -2.81 0.09 -18.09
CA ILE A 286 -4.12 -0.53 -18.30
C ILE A 286 -4.67 -0.18 -19.69
N SER A 287 -4.48 1.06 -20.15
CA SER A 287 -4.88 1.48 -21.51
C SER A 287 -4.22 0.65 -22.61
N ARG A 288 -2.94 0.27 -22.45
CA ARG A 288 -2.24 -0.63 -23.38
C ARG A 288 -2.74 -2.07 -23.28
N LEU A 289 -3.08 -2.54 -22.09
CA LEU A 289 -3.69 -3.85 -21.87
C LEU A 289 -5.02 -3.97 -22.61
N ILE A 290 -5.86 -2.95 -22.52
CA ILE A 290 -7.18 -2.89 -23.17
C ILE A 290 -7.04 -2.83 -24.69
N SER A 291 -6.10 -2.04 -25.22
CA SER A 291 -5.98 -1.79 -26.67
C SER A 291 -5.24 -2.90 -27.43
N ARG A 292 -4.65 -3.89 -26.75
CA ARG A 292 -3.81 -4.94 -27.37
C ARG A 292 -4.19 -6.31 -26.85
N ALA A 293 -4.77 -7.14 -27.71
CA ALA A 293 -5.33 -8.45 -27.34
C ALA A 293 -4.33 -9.40 -26.64
N ASP A 294 -3.06 -9.40 -27.06
CA ASP A 294 -2.01 -10.28 -26.51
C ASP A 294 -1.14 -9.60 -25.44
N ALA A 295 -1.53 -8.41 -24.95
CA ALA A 295 -0.76 -7.72 -23.92
C ALA A 295 -0.95 -8.37 -22.54
N SER A 296 0.10 -8.25 -21.74
CA SER A 296 0.07 -8.51 -20.31
C SER A 296 0.57 -7.28 -19.55
N ILE A 297 0.09 -7.10 -18.33
CA ILE A 297 0.57 -6.11 -17.38
C ILE A 297 1.06 -6.82 -16.12
N LYS A 298 2.16 -6.35 -15.53
CA LYS A 298 2.74 -6.85 -14.28
C LYS A 298 2.59 -5.82 -13.19
N THR A 299 2.41 -6.27 -11.96
CA THR A 299 2.33 -5.37 -10.81
C THR A 299 3.70 -4.81 -10.45
N VAL A 300 3.71 -3.60 -9.88
CA VAL A 300 4.97 -2.89 -9.53
C VAL A 300 5.77 -3.58 -8.43
N ASP A 301 5.15 -4.51 -7.69
CA ASP A 301 5.77 -5.34 -6.67
C ASP A 301 6.20 -6.72 -7.18
N GLY A 302 6.00 -7.02 -8.48
CA GLY A 302 6.38 -8.29 -9.11
C GLY A 302 5.49 -9.49 -8.78
N GLN A 303 4.46 -9.33 -7.93
CA GLN A 303 3.68 -10.46 -7.41
C GLN A 303 2.66 -11.02 -8.41
N SER A 304 2.13 -10.18 -9.29
CA SER A 304 1.05 -10.57 -10.19
C SER A 304 1.29 -10.18 -11.65
N SER A 305 0.62 -10.90 -12.54
CA SER A 305 0.58 -10.60 -13.97
C SER A 305 -0.80 -10.89 -14.54
N TYR A 306 -1.32 -9.97 -15.36
CA TYR A 306 -2.66 -10.04 -15.90
C TYR A 306 -2.66 -9.84 -17.42
N SER A 307 -3.37 -10.70 -18.16
CA SER A 307 -4.01 -10.30 -19.43
C SER A 307 -5.29 -9.51 -19.15
N TYR A 308 -5.87 -8.87 -20.18
CA TYR A 308 -7.17 -8.20 -20.06
C TYR A 308 -8.25 -9.12 -19.47
N GLY A 309 -8.37 -10.34 -20.01
CA GLY A 309 -9.36 -11.31 -19.54
C GLY A 309 -9.14 -11.74 -18.08
N GLN A 310 -7.88 -11.94 -17.67
CA GLN A 310 -7.55 -12.27 -16.28
C GLN A 310 -7.90 -11.12 -15.32
N LEU A 311 -7.70 -9.86 -15.72
CA LEU A 311 -8.06 -8.71 -14.89
C LEU A 311 -9.58 -8.55 -14.75
N VAL A 312 -10.33 -8.73 -15.84
CA VAL A 312 -11.81 -8.74 -15.78
C VAL A 312 -12.32 -9.86 -14.88
N LEU A 313 -11.80 -11.09 -15.03
CA LEU A 313 -12.17 -12.22 -14.18
C LEU A 313 -11.78 -12.01 -12.71
N ALA A 314 -10.69 -11.31 -12.43
CA ALA A 314 -10.28 -10.97 -11.08
C ALA A 314 -11.31 -10.02 -10.41
N LEU A 315 -11.78 -9.00 -11.14
CA LEU A 315 -12.84 -8.11 -10.67
C LEU A 315 -14.19 -8.83 -10.50
N GLU A 316 -14.54 -9.72 -11.43
CA GLU A 316 -15.75 -10.55 -11.32
C GLU A 316 -15.73 -11.39 -10.04
N LYS A 317 -14.60 -12.03 -9.72
CA LYS A 317 -14.45 -12.78 -8.47
C LYS A 317 -14.60 -11.91 -7.23
N ILE A 318 -14.09 -10.68 -7.25
CA ILE A 318 -14.29 -9.71 -6.16
C ILE A 318 -15.78 -9.40 -6.02
N PHE A 319 -16.50 -9.18 -7.11
CA PHE A 319 -17.95 -8.96 -7.08
C PHE A 319 -18.70 -10.19 -6.57
N ASP A 320 -18.33 -11.40 -6.99
CA ASP A 320 -18.95 -12.62 -6.49
C ASP A 320 -18.70 -12.85 -5.00
N ALA A 321 -17.51 -12.54 -4.51
CA ALA A 321 -17.17 -12.69 -3.09
C ALA A 321 -17.96 -11.71 -2.20
N TYR A 322 -18.11 -10.45 -2.63
CA TYR A 322 -18.75 -9.41 -1.82
C TYR A 322 -20.24 -9.19 -2.13
N ARG A 323 -20.75 -9.75 -3.24
CA ARG A 323 -22.14 -9.64 -3.70
C ARG A 323 -22.67 -8.19 -3.63
N PRO A 324 -22.03 -7.23 -4.31
CA PRO A 324 -22.41 -5.82 -4.22
C PRO A 324 -23.85 -5.59 -4.68
N THR A 325 -24.58 -4.76 -3.93
CA THR A 325 -25.83 -4.15 -4.37
C THR A 325 -25.58 -2.95 -5.28
N GLU A 326 -24.40 -2.35 -5.18
CA GLU A 326 -23.95 -1.25 -6.02
C GLU A 326 -22.45 -1.36 -6.32
N VAL A 327 -22.07 -1.16 -7.58
CA VAL A 327 -20.68 -0.95 -8.01
C VAL A 327 -20.51 0.52 -8.40
N ARG A 328 -19.50 1.19 -7.85
CA ARG A 328 -19.14 2.58 -8.17
C ARG A 328 -17.81 2.62 -8.93
N THR A 329 -17.69 3.41 -9.99
CA THR A 329 -16.44 3.52 -10.76
C THR A 329 -16.34 4.87 -11.49
N GLN A 330 -15.21 5.17 -12.13
CA GLN A 330 -15.05 6.39 -12.93
C GLN A 330 -15.72 6.30 -14.31
N LEU A 331 -16.04 7.46 -14.90
CA LEU A 331 -16.53 7.56 -16.27
C LEU A 331 -15.56 6.96 -17.29
N THR A 332 -16.12 6.35 -18.33
CA THR A 332 -15.37 5.69 -19.41
C THR A 332 -14.95 6.63 -20.55
N TYR A 333 -15.38 7.89 -20.50
CA TYR A 333 -15.15 8.90 -21.53
C TYR A 333 -14.92 10.28 -20.90
N ASP A 334 -14.26 11.15 -21.66
CA ASP A 334 -14.12 12.56 -21.29
C ASP A 334 -15.44 13.29 -21.58
N PHE A 335 -15.99 13.98 -20.58
CA PHE A 335 -17.10 14.91 -20.82
C PHE A 335 -16.56 16.35 -20.91
N GLY A 336 -17.06 17.11 -21.88
CA GLY A 336 -16.57 18.45 -22.18
C GLY A 336 -15.30 18.45 -23.04
N ALA A 337 -14.83 19.66 -23.40
CA ALA A 337 -13.72 19.84 -24.34
C ALA A 337 -12.46 20.45 -23.70
N MET A 338 -12.55 20.96 -22.47
CA MET A 338 -11.49 21.76 -21.87
C MET A 338 -10.46 20.93 -21.09
N TYR A 339 -10.90 19.88 -20.42
CA TYR A 339 -10.04 18.99 -19.64
C TYR A 339 -10.26 17.54 -20.05
N THR A 340 -9.15 16.82 -20.22
CA THR A 340 -9.14 15.37 -20.43
C THR A 340 -9.02 14.69 -19.08
N ASP A 341 -9.72 13.58 -18.91
CA ASP A 341 -9.58 12.72 -17.74
C ASP A 341 -8.34 11.83 -17.84
N HIS A 342 -7.89 11.29 -16.70
CA HIS A 342 -6.76 10.37 -16.66
C HIS A 342 -7.03 9.11 -17.50
N SER A 343 -5.99 8.54 -18.12
CA SER A 343 -6.18 7.31 -18.92
C SER A 343 -6.67 6.15 -18.07
N ASP A 344 -6.20 6.08 -16.84
CA ASP A 344 -6.54 4.99 -15.93
C ASP A 344 -7.93 5.14 -15.34
N HIS A 345 -8.47 6.35 -15.21
CA HIS A 345 -9.88 6.55 -14.79
C HIS A 345 -10.82 5.91 -15.81
N LYS A 346 -10.63 6.23 -17.10
CA LYS A 346 -11.43 5.65 -18.20
C LYS A 346 -11.26 4.14 -18.28
N SER A 347 -10.03 3.66 -18.09
CA SER A 347 -9.72 2.23 -18.10
C SER A 347 -10.36 1.50 -16.91
N ALA A 348 -10.36 2.10 -15.72
CA ALA A 348 -11.00 1.57 -14.52
C ALA A 348 -12.51 1.45 -14.72
N GLY A 349 -13.15 2.51 -15.21
CA GLY A 349 -14.56 2.50 -15.59
C GLY A 349 -14.90 1.39 -16.57
N GLN A 350 -14.09 1.20 -17.61
CA GLN A 350 -14.32 0.18 -18.64
C GLN A 350 -14.19 -1.24 -18.07
N LEU A 351 -13.16 -1.50 -17.27
CA LEU A 351 -12.93 -2.81 -16.66
C LEU A 351 -14.04 -3.16 -15.65
N ALA A 352 -14.38 -2.22 -14.77
CA ALA A 352 -15.43 -2.38 -13.78
C ALA A 352 -16.80 -2.62 -14.44
N ALA A 353 -17.14 -1.83 -15.47
CA ALA A 353 -18.38 -2.02 -16.23
C ALA A 353 -18.42 -3.39 -16.93
N THR A 354 -17.30 -3.83 -17.51
CA THR A 354 -17.22 -5.14 -18.18
C THR A 354 -17.44 -6.28 -17.19
N ALA A 355 -16.74 -6.28 -16.05
CA ALA A 355 -16.91 -7.28 -15.00
C ALA A 355 -18.32 -7.23 -14.39
N PHE A 356 -18.89 -6.04 -14.21
CA PHE A 356 -20.23 -5.86 -13.68
C PHE A 356 -21.31 -6.46 -14.61
N MET A 357 -21.14 -6.33 -15.93
CA MET A 357 -22.09 -6.91 -16.89
C MET A 357 -22.12 -8.45 -16.84
N ALA A 358 -21.00 -9.11 -16.51
CA ALA A 358 -21.01 -10.54 -16.23
C ALA A 358 -21.74 -10.83 -14.90
N PHE A 359 -21.31 -10.18 -13.82
CA PHE A 359 -21.86 -10.34 -12.47
C PHE A 359 -23.39 -10.12 -12.37
N ARG A 360 -23.92 -9.10 -13.07
CA ARG A 360 -25.34 -8.74 -13.01
C ARG A 360 -26.27 -9.79 -13.62
N THR A 361 -25.74 -10.73 -14.41
CA THR A 361 -26.53 -11.84 -14.97
C THR A 361 -27.15 -12.67 -13.85
N ASP A 362 -26.40 -12.87 -12.76
CA ASP A 362 -26.85 -13.58 -11.55
C ASP A 362 -27.28 -12.64 -10.42
N ASN A 363 -27.23 -11.32 -10.65
CA ASN A 363 -27.55 -10.24 -9.71
C ASN A 363 -28.32 -9.10 -10.37
N PRO A 364 -29.55 -9.35 -10.86
CA PRO A 364 -30.25 -8.39 -11.71
C PRO A 364 -30.65 -7.08 -11.00
N THR A 365 -30.64 -7.06 -9.66
CA THR A 365 -30.96 -5.87 -8.85
C THR A 365 -29.75 -5.02 -8.50
N ALA A 366 -28.52 -5.51 -8.75
CA ALA A 366 -27.31 -4.74 -8.52
C ALA A 366 -27.26 -3.55 -9.48
N LYS A 367 -26.71 -2.43 -9.01
CA LYS A 367 -26.58 -1.18 -9.76
C LYS A 367 -25.12 -0.89 -10.09
N LEU A 368 -24.89 -0.18 -11.17
CA LEU A 368 -23.61 0.41 -11.52
C LEU A 368 -23.78 1.93 -11.50
N ALA A 369 -22.83 2.66 -10.92
CA ALA A 369 -22.81 4.11 -10.89
C ALA A 369 -21.44 4.62 -11.35
N TYR A 370 -21.46 5.70 -12.13
CA TYR A 370 -20.26 6.34 -12.65
C TYR A 370 -20.02 7.69 -11.99
N TYR A 371 -18.76 8.03 -11.77
CA TYR A 371 -18.34 9.33 -11.23
C TYR A 371 -17.38 10.02 -12.18
N THR A 372 -17.57 11.33 -12.31
CA THR A 372 -16.75 12.18 -13.14
C THR A 372 -15.40 12.46 -12.47
N GLY A 373 -14.30 12.15 -13.16
CA GLY A 373 -12.93 12.46 -12.73
C GLY A 373 -12.53 13.91 -13.00
N TYR A 374 -11.33 14.14 -13.52
CA TYR A 374 -10.75 15.47 -13.67
C TYR A 374 -11.60 16.52 -14.42
N PRO A 375 -12.40 16.16 -15.43
CA PRO A 375 -13.25 17.13 -16.12
C PRO A 375 -14.31 17.80 -15.23
N ILE A 376 -14.55 17.29 -14.02
CA ILE A 376 -15.48 17.84 -13.04
C ILE A 376 -15.24 19.32 -12.71
N ARG A 377 -14.01 19.84 -12.87
CA ARG A 377 -13.70 21.27 -12.63
C ARG A 377 -14.50 22.24 -13.50
N GLN A 378 -15.03 21.77 -14.62
CA GLN A 378 -15.86 22.58 -15.54
C GLN A 378 -17.27 22.80 -15.01
N LEU A 379 -17.68 22.06 -13.99
CA LEU A 379 -19.03 22.10 -13.44
C LEU A 379 -19.09 23.08 -12.27
N GLU A 380 -20.30 23.42 -11.84
CA GLU A 380 -20.48 24.26 -10.67
C GLU A 380 -20.16 23.46 -9.37
N PRO A 381 -19.59 24.09 -8.34
CA PRO A 381 -19.49 23.49 -7.02
C PRO A 381 -20.87 23.03 -6.52
N ASN A 382 -20.96 21.78 -6.06
CA ASN A 382 -22.19 21.19 -5.53
C ASN A 382 -22.03 20.47 -4.19
N VAL A 383 -20.81 20.41 -3.64
CA VAL A 383 -20.52 19.87 -2.31
C VAL A 383 -20.19 21.06 -1.40
N THR A 384 -20.96 21.25 -0.32
CA THR A 384 -20.85 22.41 0.58
C THR A 384 -21.10 22.01 2.03
N GLY A 385 -20.85 22.94 2.97
CA GLY A 385 -21.17 22.74 4.39
C GLY A 385 -20.40 21.58 5.03
N ASP A 386 -21.09 20.81 5.87
CA ASP A 386 -20.51 19.70 6.63
C ASP A 386 -19.94 18.59 5.72
N ASP A 387 -20.58 18.33 4.58
CA ASP A 387 -20.10 17.35 3.59
C ASP A 387 -18.76 17.78 2.99
N LEU A 388 -18.63 19.05 2.60
CA LEU A 388 -17.36 19.58 2.10
C LEU A 388 -16.28 19.53 3.18
N TYR A 389 -16.61 19.95 4.40
CA TYR A 389 -15.66 19.91 5.51
C TYR A 389 -15.16 18.49 5.78
N ALA A 390 -16.06 17.51 5.87
CA ALA A 390 -15.69 16.12 6.12
C ALA A 390 -14.86 15.53 4.96
N LYS A 391 -15.22 15.85 3.71
CA LYS A 391 -14.46 15.47 2.52
C LYS A 391 -13.04 16.06 2.53
N GLU A 392 -12.90 17.33 2.88
CA GLU A 392 -11.60 17.99 3.05
C GLU A 392 -10.76 17.33 4.15
N GLN A 393 -11.34 17.05 5.33
CA GLN A 393 -10.60 16.40 6.43
C GLN A 393 -10.07 15.01 6.02
N ALA A 394 -10.90 14.21 5.35
CA ALA A 394 -10.48 12.90 4.85
C ALA A 394 -9.34 13.02 3.83
N PHE A 395 -9.44 13.97 2.89
CA PHE A 395 -8.37 14.21 1.91
C PHE A 395 -7.09 14.76 2.55
N PHE A 396 -7.19 15.58 3.60
CA PHE A 396 -6.00 16.07 4.30
C PHE A 396 -5.33 14.99 5.15
N ALA A 397 -6.09 14.04 5.71
CA ALA A 397 -5.52 12.85 6.32
C ALA A 397 -4.72 12.02 5.30
N TYR A 398 -5.25 11.85 4.08
CA TYR A 398 -4.51 11.25 2.96
C TYR A 398 -3.23 12.02 2.62
N SER A 399 -3.33 13.35 2.50
CA SER A 399 -2.21 14.22 2.10
C SER A 399 -0.99 14.16 3.02
N GLY A 400 -1.16 13.73 4.27
CA GLY A 400 -0.05 13.51 5.20
C GLY A 400 0.96 12.45 4.72
N TYR A 401 0.55 11.61 3.77
CA TYR A 401 1.34 10.52 3.20
C TYR A 401 1.61 10.66 1.70
N ASP A 402 1.07 11.69 1.04
CA ASP A 402 1.31 11.98 -0.37
C ASP A 402 1.86 13.41 -0.52
N PRO A 403 3.18 13.57 -0.73
CA PRO A 403 3.80 14.89 -0.76
C PRO A 403 3.47 15.70 -2.02
N PHE A 404 2.83 15.11 -3.04
CA PHE A 404 2.52 15.81 -4.29
C PHE A 404 1.17 16.50 -4.28
N VAL A 405 0.28 16.14 -3.35
CA VAL A 405 -1.03 16.77 -3.22
C VAL A 405 -1.00 17.97 -2.26
N CYS A 406 -2.07 18.76 -2.25
CA CYS A 406 -2.24 19.82 -1.26
C CYS A 406 -2.76 19.25 0.06
N GLY A 407 -2.30 19.80 1.20
CA GLY A 407 -2.67 19.30 2.54
C GLY A 407 -3.47 20.25 3.41
N THR A 408 -3.95 21.37 2.87
CA THR A 408 -4.85 22.29 3.58
C THR A 408 -5.81 22.97 2.59
N ALA A 409 -6.97 23.40 3.08
CA ALA A 409 -7.96 24.11 2.26
C ALA A 409 -7.35 25.35 1.56
N SER A 410 -6.52 26.12 2.26
CA SER A 410 -5.82 27.27 1.67
C SER A 410 -4.85 26.87 0.56
N LEU A 411 -4.09 25.78 0.74
CA LEU A 411 -3.16 25.31 -0.29
C LEU A 411 -3.91 24.74 -1.49
N CYS A 412 -4.98 23.98 -1.25
CA CYS A 412 -5.84 23.44 -2.30
C CYS A 412 -6.63 24.52 -3.03
N ALA A 413 -6.98 25.65 -2.40
CA ALA A 413 -7.57 26.77 -3.11
C ALA A 413 -6.54 27.50 -3.99
N SER A 414 -5.27 27.56 -3.53
CA SER A 414 -4.19 28.23 -4.27
C SER A 414 -3.67 27.44 -5.47
N ARG A 415 -3.69 26.10 -5.36
CA ARG A 415 -3.48 25.19 -6.47
C ARG A 415 -4.88 24.88 -7.00
N GLY A 416 -5.36 25.59 -8.02
CA GLY A 416 -6.74 25.47 -8.53
C GLY A 416 -7.11 24.08 -9.07
N ASP A 417 -6.30 23.07 -8.76
CA ASP A 417 -6.43 21.72 -9.20
C ASP A 417 -7.29 20.89 -8.23
N TYR A 418 -6.80 20.62 -7.02
CA TYR A 418 -7.48 19.83 -6.01
C TYR A 418 -8.62 20.58 -5.32
N GLY A 419 -8.51 21.90 -5.13
CA GLY A 419 -9.61 22.71 -4.57
C GLY A 419 -10.87 22.65 -5.43
N ASP A 420 -10.71 22.57 -6.76
CA ASP A 420 -11.84 22.40 -7.66
C ASP A 420 -12.48 21.00 -7.57
N TYR A 421 -11.70 19.98 -7.25
CA TYR A 421 -12.22 18.62 -7.05
C TYR A 421 -12.98 18.49 -5.73
N LEU A 422 -12.45 19.04 -4.64
CA LEU A 422 -13.02 18.86 -3.30
C LEU A 422 -14.44 19.43 -3.20
N SER A 423 -14.71 20.56 -3.82
CA SER A 423 -16.03 21.21 -3.82
C SER A 423 -17.07 20.61 -4.77
N ARG A 424 -16.75 19.49 -5.44
CA ARG A 424 -17.61 18.88 -6.46
C ARG A 424 -17.72 17.36 -6.33
N GLN A 425 -18.88 16.84 -6.71
CA GLN A 425 -19.11 15.43 -6.97
C GLN A 425 -20.19 15.31 -8.03
N TYR A 426 -19.92 14.58 -9.11
CA TYR A 426 -20.91 14.37 -10.17
C TYR A 426 -21.02 12.88 -10.47
N ARG A 427 -22.18 12.34 -10.11
CA ARG A 427 -22.58 10.96 -10.28
C ARG A 427 -23.52 10.83 -11.49
N THR A 428 -23.39 9.74 -12.23
CA THR A 428 -24.31 9.33 -13.30
C THR A 428 -24.69 7.87 -13.11
N ASP A 429 -25.98 7.61 -12.94
CA ASP A 429 -26.53 6.26 -12.97
C ASP A 429 -26.96 5.93 -14.43
N PRO A 430 -26.58 4.77 -14.99
CA PRO A 430 -26.83 4.37 -16.38
C PRO A 430 -28.28 4.01 -16.71
#